data_AF-A0A7C3CPC4-F1
#
_entry.id   AF-A0A7C3CPC4-F1
#
_cell.length_a   1.000
_cell.length_b   1.000
_cell.length_c   1.000
_cell.angle_alpha   90.00
_cell.angle_beta   90.00
_cell.angle_gamma   90.00
#
_symmetry.space_group_name_H-M   'P 1'
#
loop_
_entity.id
_entity.type
_entity.pdbx_description
1 polymer ?
#
loop_
_entity_poly.entity_id
_entity_poly.type
_entity_poly.pdbx_seq_one_letter_code
_entity_poly.pdbx_strand_id
1 'polypeptide(L)' 'WYQAYPNTPSNSADFGEKYRVVRGGSWIDNRINSRATNRNWDAPTIRDFDVGFRCVNTF' A
#
# COMPACT_ATOMS: atom_id res chain seq x y z
N TRP A 1 3.80 2.34 6.96
CA TRP A 1 4.90 2.72 6.05
C TRP A 1 5.20 1.56 5.12
N TYR A 2 5.73 1.81 3.93
CA TYR A 2 6.14 0.77 2.99
C TYR A 2 7.48 0.19 3.44
N GLN A 3 7.41 -0.85 4.25
CA GLN A 3 8.57 -1.52 4.81
C GLN A 3 8.76 -2.90 4.17
N ALA A 4 10.01 -3.33 4.09
CA ALA A 4 10.36 -4.71 3.76
C ALA A 4 9.67 -5.68 4.74
N TYR A 5 9.37 -6.89 4.27
CA TYR A 5 8.96 -7.95 5.19
C TYR A 5 10.14 -8.36 6.08
N PRO A 6 9.92 -8.75 7.35
CA PRO A 6 11.01 -9.25 8.18
C PRO A 6 11.76 -10.42 7.53
N ASN A 7 13.08 -10.45 7.67
CA ASN A 7 13.95 -11.52 7.16
C ASN A 7 13.89 -11.77 5.64
N THR A 8 13.48 -10.77 4.86
CA THR A 8 13.54 -10.85 3.39
C THR A 8 14.89 -10.33 2.87
N PRO A 9 15.46 -10.92 1.80
CA PRO A 9 16.60 -10.33 1.09
C PRO A 9 16.20 -9.13 0.21
N SER A 10 14.91 -8.77 0.15
CA SER A 10 14.43 -7.66 -0.67
C SER A 10 15.00 -6.32 -0.19
N ASN A 11 15.63 -5.60 -1.11
CA ASN A 11 16.25 -4.30 -0.86
C ASN A 11 15.77 -3.30 -1.93
N SER A 12 14.51 -2.86 -1.82
CA SER A 12 13.98 -1.78 -2.65
C SER A 12 14.35 -0.43 -2.07
N ALA A 13 14.74 0.51 -2.94
CA ALA A 13 14.96 1.92 -2.57
C ALA A 13 13.67 2.61 -2.11
N ASP A 14 12.50 2.02 -2.39
CA ASP A 14 11.21 2.55 -1.95
C ASP A 14 10.89 2.18 -0.49
N PHE A 15 11.63 1.23 0.11
CA PHE A 15 11.40 0.88 1.51
C PHE A 15 11.79 2.02 2.46
N GLY A 16 11.06 2.13 3.56
CA GLY A 16 11.26 3.13 4.60
C GLY A 16 10.01 3.97 4.84
N GLU A 17 10.22 5.20 5.30
CA GLU A 17 9.14 6.14 5.67
C GLU A 17 8.84 7.16 4.56
N LYS A 18 9.11 6.80 3.30
CA LYS A 18 8.77 7.63 2.13
C LYS A 18 7.33 7.45 1.69
N TYR A 19 6.80 6.22 1.76
CA TYR A 19 5.49 5.86 1.24
C TYR A 19 4.61 5.15 2.29
N ARG A 20 3.29 5.27 2.18
CA ARG A 20 2.31 4.52 2.98
C ARG A 20 1.76 3.38 2.14
N VAL A 21 1.36 2.30 2.81
CA VAL A 21 0.76 1.14 2.15
C VAL A 21 -0.71 1.44 1.87
N VAL A 22 -1.15 1.23 0.64
CA VAL A 22 -2.54 1.25 0.20
C VAL A 22 -2.99 -0.19 -0.04
N ARG A 23 -4.24 -0.51 0.34
CA ARG A 23 -4.79 -1.87 0.34
C ARG A 23 -6.14 -1.92 -0.37
N GLY A 24 -6.48 -3.09 -0.92
CA GLY A 24 -7.80 -3.39 -1.48
C GLY A 24 -7.88 -3.34 -3.01
N GLY A 25 -7.02 -2.52 -3.63
CA GLY A 25 -7.11 -2.23 -5.07
C GLY A 25 -8.30 -1.32 -5.42
N SER A 26 -8.36 -0.88 -6.67
CA SER A 26 -9.38 0.01 -7.19
C SER A 26 -10.12 -0.59 -8.40
N TRP A 27 -11.08 0.15 -8.94
CA TRP A 27 -11.86 -0.26 -10.13
C TRP A 27 -11.04 -0.32 -11.42
N ILE A 28 -9.84 0.26 -11.44
CA ILE A 28 -8.91 0.19 -12.58
C ILE A 28 -7.80 -0.87 -12.39
N ASP A 29 -7.67 -1.44 -11.19
CA ASP A 29 -6.66 -2.44 -10.90
C ASP A 29 -6.98 -3.80 -11.55
N ASN A 30 -5.93 -4.49 -11.97
CA ASN A 30 -6.05 -5.87 -12.44
C ASN A 30 -6.21 -6.86 -11.26
N ARG A 31 -6.61 -8.09 -11.57
CA ARG A 31 -6.83 -9.16 -10.59
C ARG A 31 -5.64 -9.47 -9.67
N ILE A 32 -4.40 -9.28 -10.14
CA ILE A 32 -3.20 -9.55 -9.35
C ILE A 32 -3.02 -8.49 -8.26
N ASN A 33 -3.32 -7.23 -8.58
CA ASN A 33 -3.23 -6.10 -7.65
C ASN A 33 -4.38 -6.08 -6.63
N SER A 34 -5.53 -6.70 -6.92
CA SER A 34 -6.67 -6.76 -6.01
C SER A 34 -6.58 -7.89 -4.96
N ARG A 35 -5.48 -8.65 -4.90
CA ARG A 35 -5.32 -9.71 -3.88
C ARG A 35 -5.14 -9.11 -2.49
N ALA A 36 -5.65 -9.80 -1.46
CA ALA A 36 -5.49 -9.41 -0.06
C ALA A 36 -4.02 -9.29 0.40
N THR A 37 -3.10 -9.99 -0.26
CA THR A 37 -1.66 -9.92 0.02
C THR A 37 -0.96 -8.77 -0.68
N ASN A 38 -1.58 -8.12 -1.67
CA ASN A 38 -0.96 -7.00 -2.36
C ASN A 38 -0.78 -5.81 -1.40
N ARG A 39 0.38 -5.17 -1.52
CA ARG A 39 0.79 -4.00 -0.74
C ARG A 39 1.23 -2.92 -1.71
N ASN A 40 0.25 -2.34 -2.42
CA ASN A 40 0.50 -1.12 -3.18
C ASN A 40 0.97 -0.02 -2.22
N TRP A 41 1.63 1.00 -2.74
CA TRP A 41 2.19 2.06 -1.92
C TRP A 41 2.22 3.37 -2.67
N ASP A 42 2.09 4.45 -1.91
CA ASP A 42 2.08 5.78 -2.48
C ASP A 42 2.56 6.83 -1.48
N ALA A 43 2.91 8.02 -1.97
CA ALA A 43 3.35 9.09 -1.06
C ALA A 43 2.17 9.54 -0.17
N PRO A 44 2.41 9.94 1.09
CA PRO A 44 1.33 10.37 1.98
C PRO A 44 0.55 11.59 1.46
N THR A 45 1.14 12.36 0.54
CA THR A 45 0.59 13.60 -0.01
C THR A 45 -0.22 13.39 -1.30
N ILE A 46 -0.23 12.19 -1.89
CA ILE A 46 -0.95 11.98 -3.14
C ILE A 46 -2.47 11.99 -2.92
N ARG A 47 -3.21 12.36 -3.96
CA ARG A 47 -4.67 12.46 -3.94
C ARG A 47 -5.23 12.03 -5.29
N ASP A 48 -5.14 10.73 -5.56
CA ASP A 48 -5.60 10.16 -6.82
C ASP A 48 -7.04 9.66 -6.71
N PHE A 49 -7.72 9.65 -7.85
CA PHE A 49 -9.16 9.36 -7.95
C PHE A 49 -9.51 7.90 -7.62
N ASP A 50 -8.51 7.02 -7.51
CA ASP A 50 -8.64 5.60 -7.25
C ASP A 50 -8.14 5.18 -5.87
N VAL A 51 -7.72 6.15 -5.03
CA VAL A 51 -7.27 5.93 -3.65
C VAL A 51 -8.29 6.49 -2.65
N GLY A 52 -8.74 5.64 -1.72
CA GLY A 52 -9.68 5.98 -0.65
C GLY A 52 -9.22 5.50 0.74
N PHE A 53 -10.08 5.65 1.74
CA PHE A 53 -9.80 5.20 3.12
C PHE A 53 -11.02 4.54 3.78
N ARG A 54 -10.74 3.71 4.80
CA ARG A 54 -11.75 3.12 5.69
C ARG A 54 -11.40 3.51 7.12
N CYS A 55 -12.36 4.10 7.84
CA CYS A 55 -12.18 4.40 9.26
C CYS A 55 -12.14 3.12 10.08
N VAL A 56 -11.35 3.14 11.15
CA VAL A 56 -11.29 2.09 12.16
C VAL A 56 -11.41 2.75 13.54
N ASN A 57 -12.09 2.08 14.46
CA ASN A 57 -12.17 2.51 15.85
C ASN A 57 -11.44 1.50 16.74
N THR A 58 -10.82 1.99 17.80
CA THR A 58 -10.30 1.16 18.88
C THR A 58 -11.43 0.87 19.85
N PHE A 59 -11.98 -0.34 19.77
CA PHE A 59 -12.91 -0.87 20.79
C PHE A 59 -12.11 -1.36 22.01
#